data_AF-A0A6C0J028-F1
#
_entry.id   AF-A0A6C0J028-F1
#
_cell.length_a   1.000
_cell.length_b   1.000
_cell.length_c   1.000
_cell.angle_alpha   90.00
_cell.angle_beta   90.00
_cell.angle_gamma   90.00
#
_symmetry.space_group_name_H-M   'P 1'
#
loop_
_entity.id
_entity.type
_entity.pdbx_description
1 polymer ?
#
loop_
_entity_poly.entity_id
_entity_poly.type
_entity_poly.pdbx_seq_one_letter_code
_entity_poly.pdbx_strand_id
1 'polypeptide(L)'
;MFGNCLWYRFNKNSMIHHIVNTISDELSTQKYDAHITKLYNLDSVQLKKKFLEFNSKELPEFTIKGNLYQTKTDNFYSIQQDYTLENDKYIYHVSLAYKLNKAFTKAEIDYIKTCKLPEKISNPDIYLDMWNCNSYNTVDWFKI
;
A
#
# COMPACT_ATOMS: atom_id res chain seq x y z
N MET A 1 9.84 3.59 -2.61
CA MET A 1 9.79 2.75 -1.40
C MET A 1 10.45 1.42 -1.73
N PHE A 2 11.78 1.37 -1.71
CA PHE A 2 12.52 0.14 -2.00
C PHE A 2 13.35 -0.23 -0.77
N GLY A 3 13.59 -1.52 -0.53
CA GLY A 3 14.32 -2.00 0.64
C GLY A 3 13.78 -3.31 1.22
N ASN A 4 14.06 -3.54 2.50
CA ASN A 4 13.18 -4.35 3.32
C ASN A 4 12.13 -3.42 3.97
N CYS A 5 10.88 -3.82 3.85
CA CYS A 5 9.71 -3.08 4.26
C CYS A 5 8.97 -3.81 5.39
N LEU A 6 8.36 -3.04 6.29
CA LEU A 6 7.34 -3.52 7.23
C LEU A 6 5.98 -3.01 6.75
N TRP A 7 5.06 -3.91 6.47
CA TRP A 7 3.77 -3.62 5.87
C TRP A 7 2.63 -3.97 6.82
N TYR A 8 1.58 -3.15 6.82
CA TYR A 8 0.23 -3.62 7.14
C TYR A 8 -0.37 -4.13 5.82
N ARG A 9 -0.24 -5.43 5.57
CA ARG A 9 -0.77 -6.08 4.37
C ARG A 9 -2.24 -6.38 4.56
N PHE A 10 -3.05 -6.11 3.54
CA PHE A 10 -4.47 -6.40 3.59
C PHE A 10 -4.76 -7.92 3.51
N ASN A 11 -5.79 -8.37 4.22
CA ASN A 11 -6.39 -9.67 4.01
C ASN A 11 -6.83 -9.80 2.54
N LYS A 12 -6.62 -10.97 1.93
CA LYS A 12 -7.00 -11.21 0.52
C LYS A 12 -8.51 -11.08 0.26
N ASN A 13 -9.31 -11.25 1.31
CA ASN A 13 -10.77 -11.09 1.28
C ASN A 13 -11.22 -9.67 1.67
N SER A 14 -10.29 -8.74 1.98
CA SER A 14 -10.68 -7.37 2.32
C SER A 14 -11.14 -6.61 1.09
N MET A 15 -12.05 -5.66 1.30
CA MET A 15 -12.57 -4.81 0.23
C MET A 15 -11.45 -4.07 -0.52
N ILE A 16 -10.45 -3.54 0.20
CA ILE A 16 -9.32 -2.83 -0.42
C ILE A 16 -8.50 -3.75 -1.30
N HIS A 17 -8.20 -4.97 -0.83
CA HIS A 17 -7.41 -5.91 -1.64
C HIS A 17 -8.14 -6.27 -2.94
N HIS A 18 -9.45 -6.45 -2.88
CA HIS A 18 -10.27 -6.64 -4.08
C HIS A 18 -10.26 -5.42 -5.01
N ILE A 19 -10.43 -4.20 -4.47
CA ILE A 19 -10.38 -2.97 -5.27
C ILE A 19 -9.05 -2.81 -5.99
N VAL A 20 -7.92 -3.00 -5.29
CA VAL A 20 -6.58 -2.93 -5.89
C VAL A 20 -6.43 -3.94 -7.02
N ASN A 21 -6.83 -5.20 -6.82
CA ASN A 21 -6.76 -6.21 -7.87
C ASN A 21 -7.65 -5.88 -9.07
N THR A 22 -8.88 -5.40 -8.85
CA THR A 22 -9.78 -4.97 -9.93
C THR A 22 -9.18 -3.82 -10.72
N ILE A 23 -8.62 -2.81 -10.05
CA ILE A 23 -7.93 -1.71 -10.73
C ILE A 23 -6.75 -2.23 -11.54
N SER A 24 -5.97 -3.16 -10.98
CA SER A 24 -4.84 -3.77 -11.68
C SER A 24 -5.28 -4.49 -12.95
N ASP A 25 -6.37 -5.25 -12.90
CA ASP A 25 -6.93 -5.95 -14.07
C ASP A 25 -7.44 -4.97 -15.13
N GLU A 26 -8.28 -4.02 -14.74
CA GLU A 26 -8.95 -3.08 -15.65
C GLU A 26 -7.99 -2.12 -16.33
N LEU A 27 -6.91 -1.74 -15.63
CA LEU A 27 -5.87 -0.86 -16.17
C LEU A 27 -4.67 -1.63 -16.74
N SER A 28 -4.72 -2.96 -16.75
CA SER A 28 -3.61 -3.84 -17.17
C SER A 28 -2.27 -3.44 -16.53
N THR A 29 -2.32 -3.19 -15.21
CA THR A 29 -1.12 -2.87 -14.41
C THR A 29 -0.68 -4.08 -13.60
N GLN A 30 0.52 -4.00 -13.02
CA GLN A 30 1.04 -5.10 -12.21
C GLN A 30 0.17 -5.32 -10.97
N LYS A 31 -0.12 -6.58 -10.66
CA LYS A 31 -0.75 -6.98 -9.41
C LYS A 31 0.28 -7.05 -8.29
N TYR A 32 -0.19 -6.81 -7.08
CA TYR A 32 0.62 -6.89 -5.87
C TYR A 32 -0.28 -7.11 -4.67
N ASP A 33 0.32 -7.57 -3.57
CA ASP A 33 -0.39 -7.63 -2.30
C ASP A 33 -0.63 -6.21 -1.80
N ALA A 34 -1.90 -5.78 -1.84
CA ALA A 34 -2.30 -4.49 -1.30
C ALA A 34 -1.79 -4.33 0.15
N HIS A 35 -1.23 -3.17 0.46
CA HIS A 35 -0.67 -2.89 1.77
C HIS A 35 -0.59 -1.39 2.07
N ILE A 36 -0.38 -1.06 3.34
CA ILE A 36 0.13 0.22 3.83
C ILE A 36 1.57 0.01 4.28
N THR A 37 2.51 0.80 3.76
CA THR A 37 3.91 0.74 4.22
C THR A 37 4.03 1.46 5.57
N LYS A 38 4.39 0.71 6.62
CA LYS A 38 4.65 1.27 7.96
C LYS A 38 6.08 1.78 8.09
N LEU A 39 7.05 1.00 7.63
CA LEU A 39 8.47 1.36 7.58
C LEU A 39 9.10 0.78 6.31
N TYR A 40 10.14 1.43 5.78
CA TYR A 40 10.83 1.00 4.56
C TYR A 40 12.34 1.23 4.69
N ASN A 41 13.10 0.60 3.77
CA ASN A 41 14.55 0.68 3.70
C ASN A 41 15.26 0.31 5.02
N LEU A 42 14.77 -0.76 5.66
CA LEU A 42 15.38 -1.31 6.87
C LEU A 42 16.44 -2.35 6.50
N ASP A 43 17.53 -2.39 7.26
CA ASP A 43 18.39 -3.58 7.25
C ASP A 43 17.68 -4.77 7.94
N SER A 44 18.22 -5.99 7.76
CA SER A 44 17.58 -7.21 8.27
C SER A 44 17.48 -7.27 9.79
N VAL A 45 18.40 -6.64 10.53
CA VAL A 45 18.38 -6.60 12.01
C VAL A 45 17.31 -5.63 12.49
N GLN A 46 17.28 -4.44 11.90
CA GLN A 46 16.26 -3.42 12.17
C GLN A 46 14.86 -3.94 11.84
N LEU A 47 14.69 -4.60 10.69
CA LEU A 47 13.40 -5.16 10.27
C LEU A 47 12.86 -6.14 11.30
N LYS A 48 13.66 -7.12 11.72
CA LYS A 48 13.26 -8.10 12.75
C LYS A 48 12.93 -7.43 14.08
N LYS A 49 13.77 -6.50 14.53
CA LYS A 49 13.54 -5.75 15.77
C LYS A 49 12.22 -4.99 15.72
N LYS A 50 11.95 -4.28 14.62
CA LYS A 50 10.71 -3.50 14.44
C LYS A 50 9.49 -4.40 14.28
N PHE A 51 9.61 -5.51 13.56
CA PHE A 51 8.54 -6.49 13.48
C PHE A 51 8.13 -6.98 14.88
N LEU A 52 9.08 -7.41 15.72
CA LEU A 52 8.78 -7.84 17.09
C LEU A 52 8.17 -6.72 17.94
N GLU A 53 8.65 -5.48 17.79
CA GLU A 53 8.11 -4.31 18.50
C GLU A 53 6.63 -4.03 18.17
N PHE A 54 6.21 -4.26 16.93
CA PHE A 54 4.86 -3.93 16.46
C PHE A 54 3.92 -5.13 16.44
N ASN A 55 4.42 -6.35 16.28
CA ASN A 55 3.59 -7.55 16.15
C ASN A 55 2.85 -7.88 17.46
N SER A 56 3.33 -7.40 18.61
CA SER A 56 2.66 -7.56 19.91
C SER A 56 1.65 -6.45 20.23
N LYS A 57 1.50 -5.45 19.35
CA LYS A 57 0.59 -4.33 19.56
C LYS A 57 -0.73 -4.60 18.86
N GLU A 58 -1.79 -3.98 19.36
CA GLU A 58 -3.06 -3.95 18.63
C GLU A 58 -2.85 -3.31 17.26
N LEU A 59 -3.46 -3.91 16.24
CA LEU A 59 -3.46 -3.33 14.91
C LEU A 59 -4.25 -2.01 14.94
N PRO A 60 -3.90 -1.04 14.09
CA PRO A 60 -4.52 0.26 14.14
C PRO A 60 -5.71 0.38 13.18
N GLU A 61 -6.69 1.22 13.54
CA GLU A 61 -7.79 1.62 12.64
C GLU A 61 -7.37 2.86 11.83
N PHE A 62 -7.44 2.76 10.50
CA PHE A 62 -7.13 3.88 9.62
C PHE A 62 -8.40 4.57 9.13
N THR A 63 -8.38 5.89 9.06
CA THR A 63 -9.44 6.71 8.46
C THR A 63 -8.92 7.41 7.21
N ILE A 64 -9.69 7.40 6.14
CA ILE A 64 -9.34 8.02 4.86
C ILE A 64 -9.08 9.52 5.04
N LYS A 65 -8.12 10.06 4.30
CA LYS A 65 -7.76 11.48 4.33
C LYS A 65 -7.52 12.02 2.94
N GLY A 66 -8.22 13.10 2.60
CA GLY A 66 -8.01 13.81 1.34
C GLY A 66 -8.41 13.01 0.11
N ASN A 67 -8.02 13.53 -1.05
CA ASN A 67 -8.31 12.92 -2.35
C ASN A 67 -7.16 12.05 -2.82
N LEU A 68 -7.46 11.08 -3.67
CA LEU A 68 -6.43 10.31 -4.37
C LEU A 68 -5.58 11.20 -5.27
N TYR A 69 -4.30 10.84 -5.38
CA TYR A 69 -3.32 11.59 -6.14
C TYR A 69 -2.30 10.65 -6.78
N GLN A 70 -1.60 11.17 -7.79
CA GLN A 70 -0.51 10.47 -8.45
C GLN A 70 0.83 10.94 -7.90
N THR A 71 1.73 10.00 -7.62
CA THR A 71 3.14 10.27 -7.34
C THR A 71 4.03 9.70 -8.44
N LYS A 72 5.25 10.23 -8.50
CA LYS A 72 6.31 9.77 -9.40
C LYS A 72 7.62 9.66 -8.62
N THR A 73 8.32 8.54 -8.74
CA THR A 73 9.71 8.36 -8.32
C THR A 73 10.47 7.75 -9.48
N ASP A 74 11.41 8.49 -10.06
CA ASP A 74 12.08 8.12 -11.31
C ASP A 74 11.07 7.78 -12.42
N ASN A 75 11.05 6.55 -12.92
CA ASN A 75 10.07 6.09 -13.91
C ASN A 75 8.91 5.28 -13.30
N PHE A 76 8.76 5.29 -11.97
CA PHE A 76 7.73 4.57 -11.25
C PHE A 76 6.60 5.53 -10.86
N TYR A 77 5.40 5.27 -11.39
CA TYR A 77 4.20 6.07 -11.13
C TYR A 77 3.25 5.28 -10.24
N SER A 78 2.62 5.95 -9.28
CA SER A 78 1.68 5.34 -8.35
C SER A 78 0.44 6.21 -8.17
N ILE A 79 -0.74 5.60 -8.14
CA ILE A 79 -1.94 6.25 -7.61
C ILE A 79 -2.09 5.86 -6.14
N GLN A 80 -2.29 6.85 -5.27
CA GLN A 80 -2.28 6.66 -3.83
C GLN A 80 -3.52 7.28 -3.21
N GLN A 81 -4.00 6.66 -2.14
CA GLN A 81 -4.99 7.21 -1.21
C GLN A 81 -4.37 7.32 0.17
N ASP A 82 -4.46 8.50 0.76
CA ASP A 82 -3.97 8.77 2.11
C ASP A 82 -4.99 8.36 3.17
N TYR A 83 -4.45 7.98 4.32
CA TYR A 83 -5.13 7.56 5.53
C TYR A 83 -4.38 8.09 6.76
N THR A 84 -5.09 8.22 7.89
CA THR A 84 -4.52 8.63 9.19
C THR A 84 -5.01 7.74 10.31
N LEU A 85 -4.25 7.70 11.39
CA LEU A 85 -4.66 7.08 12.65
C LEU A 85 -5.16 8.16 13.60
N GLU A 86 -6.09 7.78 14.47
CA GLU A 86 -6.54 8.69 15.53
C GLU A 86 -5.35 9.09 16.42
N ASN A 87 -5.23 10.38 16.72
CA ASN A 87 -4.13 10.95 17.52
C ASN A 87 -2.72 10.79 16.94
N ASP A 88 -2.60 10.38 15.67
CA ASP A 88 -1.32 10.35 14.95
C ASP A 88 -1.19 11.55 13.99
N LYS A 89 0.02 12.10 13.90
CA LYS A 89 0.36 13.15 12.92
C LYS A 89 0.86 12.57 11.60
N TYR A 90 1.21 11.29 11.57
CA TYR A 90 1.70 10.64 10.36
C TYR A 90 0.56 10.39 9.36
N ILE A 91 0.90 10.57 8.09
CA ILE A 91 0.05 10.18 6.95
C ILE A 91 0.55 8.84 6.45
N TYR A 92 -0.38 7.91 6.34
CA TYR A 92 -0.17 6.60 5.76
C TYR A 92 -0.82 6.58 4.38
N HIS A 93 -0.31 5.79 3.45
CA HIS A 93 -0.92 5.68 2.13
C HIS A 93 -1.10 4.23 1.73
N VAL A 94 -2.19 3.98 1.02
CA VAL A 94 -2.41 2.78 0.24
C VAL A 94 -2.10 3.13 -1.21
N SER A 95 -1.18 2.41 -1.83
CA SER A 95 -1.05 2.48 -3.29
C SER A 95 -2.14 1.64 -3.92
N LEU A 96 -2.81 2.18 -4.94
CA LEU A 96 -3.94 1.55 -5.63
C LEU A 96 -3.55 0.93 -6.97
N ALA A 97 -2.54 1.48 -7.63
CA ALA A 97 -1.99 0.98 -8.87
C ALA A 97 -0.57 1.49 -9.09
N TYR A 98 0.21 0.76 -9.89
CA TYR A 98 1.56 1.14 -10.30
C TYR A 98 1.75 1.04 -11.80
N LYS A 99 2.53 1.96 -12.38
CA LYS A 99 2.99 1.90 -13.78
C LYS A 99 4.46 2.23 -13.89
N LEU A 100 5.13 1.57 -14.83
CA LEU A 100 6.49 1.87 -15.23
C LEU A 100 6.50 2.70 -16.49
N ASN A 101 7.39 3.70 -16.54
CA ASN A 101 7.71 4.54 -17.70
C ASN A 101 6.54 5.38 -18.26
N LYS A 102 5.34 5.30 -17.68
CA LYS A 102 4.16 6.02 -18.15
C LYS A 102 3.26 6.44 -16.99
N ALA A 103 2.91 7.72 -16.97
CA ALA A 103 1.93 8.26 -16.03
C ALA A 103 0.52 7.71 -16.31
N PHE A 104 -0.33 7.69 -15.29
CA PHE A 104 -1.74 7.42 -15.45
C PHE A 104 -2.41 8.59 -16.18
N THR A 105 -3.29 8.27 -17.12
CA THR A 105 -4.08 9.28 -17.82
C THR A 105 -5.21 9.78 -16.92
N LYS A 106 -5.78 10.94 -17.27
CA LYS A 106 -6.95 11.48 -16.54
C LYS A 106 -8.10 10.47 -16.49
N ALA A 107 -8.39 9.79 -17.60
CA ALA A 107 -9.46 8.79 -17.66
C ALA A 107 -9.23 7.61 -16.70
N GLU A 108 -7.99 7.15 -16.57
CA GLU A 108 -7.62 6.08 -15.64
C GLU A 108 -7.75 6.53 -14.17
N ILE A 109 -7.32 7.76 -13.88
CA ILE A 109 -7.46 8.35 -12.54
C ILE A 109 -8.95 8.52 -12.19
N ASP A 110 -9.76 9.00 -13.14
CA ASP A 110 -11.19 9.19 -12.93
C ASP A 110 -11.92 7.85 -12.77
N TYR A 111 -11.50 6.80 -13.49
CA TYR A 111 -11.98 5.43 -13.24
C TYR A 111 -11.69 4.97 -11.81
N ILE A 112 -10.44 5.13 -11.32
CA ILE A 112 -10.07 4.72 -9.95
C ILE A 112 -10.93 5.44 -8.90
N LYS A 113 -11.28 6.72 -9.11
CA LYS A 113 -12.17 7.47 -8.20
C LYS A 113 -13.56 6.84 -8.08
N THR A 114 -14.02 6.09 -9.09
CA THR A 114 -15.34 5.44 -9.05
C THR A 114 -15.37 4.18 -8.18
N CYS A 115 -14.21 3.58 -7.86
CA CYS A 115 -14.11 2.32 -7.12
C CYS A 115 -14.51 2.41 -5.63
N LYS A 116 -14.83 3.60 -5.11
CA LYS A 116 -15.27 3.88 -3.72
C LYS A 116 -14.46 3.12 -2.66
N LEU A 117 -13.31 3.70 -2.29
CA LEU A 117 -12.49 3.18 -1.20
C LEU A 117 -13.23 3.29 0.14
N PRO A 118 -13.03 2.35 1.07
CA PRO A 118 -13.66 2.43 2.37
C PRO A 118 -13.08 3.61 3.17
N GLU A 119 -13.98 4.32 3.86
CA GLU A 119 -13.62 5.46 4.72
C GLU A 119 -12.79 5.03 5.92
N LYS A 120 -12.95 3.78 6.37
CA LYS A 120 -12.22 3.18 7.48
C LYS A 120 -11.64 1.82 7.10
N ILE A 121 -10.47 1.53 7.63
CA ILE A 121 -9.80 0.23 7.54
C ILE A 121 -9.64 -0.28 8.95
N SER A 122 -10.16 -1.47 9.22
CA SER A 122 -10.21 -2.05 10.56
C SER A 122 -9.19 -3.18 10.72
N ASN A 123 -8.94 -3.57 11.97
CA ASN A 123 -8.02 -4.66 12.33
C ASN A 123 -8.22 -5.98 11.59
N PRO A 124 -9.44 -6.51 11.38
CA PRO A 124 -9.61 -7.75 10.61
C PRO A 124 -9.19 -7.64 9.14
N ASP A 125 -9.02 -6.42 8.63
CA ASP A 125 -8.64 -6.18 7.23
C ASP A 125 -7.14 -6.29 7.00
N ILE A 126 -6.29 -6.31 8.03
CA ILE A 126 -4.84 -6.16 7.90
C ILE A 126 -4.03 -7.13 8.78
N TYR A 127 -2.80 -7.39 8.38
CA TYR A 127 -1.78 -8.11 9.14
C TYR A 127 -0.44 -7.42 9.03
N LEU A 128 0.37 -7.46 10.09
CA LEU A 128 1.75 -6.99 10.03
C LEU A 128 2.62 -8.06 9.36
N ASP A 129 3.35 -7.70 8.29
CA ASP A 129 4.25 -8.60 7.58
C ASP A 129 5.57 -7.91 7.20
N MET A 130 6.64 -8.71 7.09
CA MET A 130 7.95 -8.28 6.58
C MET A 130 8.08 -8.62 5.10
N TRP A 131 8.60 -7.69 4.30
CA TRP A 131 8.69 -7.85 2.85
C TRP A 131 10.00 -7.34 2.31
N ASN A 132 10.52 -7.99 1.27
CA ASN A 132 11.53 -7.41 0.41
C ASN A 132 10.85 -6.77 -0.80
N CYS A 133 11.11 -5.48 -0.98
CA CYS A 133 10.47 -4.60 -1.93
C CYS A 133 11.54 -3.92 -2.81
N ASN A 134 12.68 -4.58 -3.10
CA ASN A 134 13.86 -3.96 -3.77
C ASN A 134 13.74 -3.78 -5.29
N SER A 135 12.64 -4.21 -5.92
CA SER A 135 12.44 -4.12 -7.36
C SER A 135 11.36 -3.08 -7.71
N TYR A 136 11.49 -2.43 -8.87
CA TYR A 136 10.40 -1.66 -9.46
C TYR A 136 9.27 -2.56 -9.98
N ASN A 137 9.55 -3.84 -10.21
CA ASN A 137 8.58 -4.82 -10.66
C ASN A 137 7.98 -5.54 -9.43
N THR A 138 6.67 -5.36 -9.23
CA THR A 138 6.02 -5.84 -8.00
C THR A 138 5.96 -7.35 -7.88
N VAL A 139 6.14 -8.08 -8.99
CA VAL A 139 6.19 -9.56 -8.98
C VAL A 139 7.45 -10.11 -8.34
N ASP A 140 8.51 -9.30 -8.24
CA ASP A 140 9.77 -9.70 -7.60
C ASP A 140 9.73 -9.45 -6.08
N TRP A 141 8.64 -8.86 -5.58
CA TRP A 141 8.47 -8.63 -4.15
C TRP A 141 8.10 -9.93 -3.46
N PHE A 142 8.72 -10.21 -2.32
CA PHE A 142 8.47 -11.43 -1.57
C PHE A 142 8.43 -11.18 -0.07
N LYS A 143 7.63 -12.00 0.61
CA LYS A 143 7.54 -12.01 2.06
C LYS A 143 8.82 -12.62 2.65
N ILE A 144 9.39 -11.97 3.67
CA ILE A 144 10.57 -12.42 4.42
C ILE A 144 10.14 -13.26 5.62
#